data_AF-A0A850C8J1-F1
#
_entry.id   AF-A0A850C8J1-F1
#
_cell.length_a   1.000
_cell.length_b   1.000
_cell.length_c   1.000
_cell.angle_alpha   90.00
_cell.angle_beta   90.00
_cell.angle_gamma   90.00
#
_symmetry.space_group_name_H-M   'P 1'
#
loop_
_entity.id
_entity.type
_entity.pdbx_description
1 polymer ?
#
loop_
_entity_poly.entity_id
_entity_poly.type
_entity_poly.pdbx_seq_one_letter_code
_entity_poly.pdbx_strand_id
1 'polypeptide(L)'
;MDLNADLGEGFGRWELTDDAALLRIVTSANVACGFHAGDPATLRRVCELAAAAGVRIGAQVSYRDLAGFGRREMDVPPAELAAEVAYQIGALRVFAEAAGSHVAYVKPHGALYHRAGRD
;
A
#
# COMPACT_ATOMS: atom_id res chain seq x y z
N MET A 1 -4.95 -6.50 20.20
CA MET A 1 -3.83 -5.69 19.68
C MET A 1 -3.72 -5.98 18.20
N ASP A 2 -3.52 -4.97 17.36
CA ASP A 2 -3.31 -5.14 15.90
C ASP A 2 -1.80 -5.26 15.61
N LEU A 3 -1.44 -6.18 14.73
CA LEU A 3 -0.09 -6.31 14.17
C LEU A 3 -0.18 -6.07 12.67
N ASN A 4 0.57 -5.11 12.15
CA ASN A 4 0.58 -4.78 10.74
C ASN A 4 1.98 -4.86 10.12
N ALA A 5 2.02 -5.12 8.81
CA ALA A 5 3.23 -5.06 8.01
C ALA A 5 2.94 -4.41 6.65
N ASP A 6 3.99 -3.88 6.04
CA ASP A 6 3.98 -3.33 4.68
C ASP A 6 4.20 -4.48 3.69
N LEU A 7 3.28 -4.63 2.73
CA LEU A 7 3.21 -5.77 1.82
C LEU A 7 2.96 -5.32 0.38
N GLY A 8 3.26 -6.21 -0.56
CA GLY A 8 3.11 -5.90 -1.99
C GLY A 8 4.08 -4.82 -2.47
N GLU A 9 5.23 -4.67 -1.80
CA GLU A 9 6.24 -3.68 -2.12
C GLU A 9 7.25 -4.16 -3.21
N GLY A 10 6.95 -5.27 -3.88
CA GLY A 10 7.61 -5.64 -5.14
C GLY A 10 7.14 -4.77 -6.32
N PHE A 11 7.82 -4.85 -7.46
CA PHE A 11 7.42 -4.15 -8.69
C PHE A 11 7.96 -4.85 -9.94
N GLY A 12 7.07 -5.25 -10.85
CA GLY A 12 7.46 -5.95 -12.08
C GLY A 12 8.19 -7.25 -11.75
N ARG A 13 9.49 -7.32 -12.06
CA ARG A 13 10.33 -8.50 -11.78
C ARG A 13 11.00 -8.47 -10.39
N TRP A 14 10.91 -7.36 -9.67
CA TRP A 14 11.57 -7.19 -8.39
C TRP A 14 10.65 -7.65 -7.27
N GLU A 15 11.11 -8.63 -6.51
CA GLU A 15 10.47 -9.09 -5.28
C GLU A 15 11.22 -8.50 -4.07
N LEU A 16 10.48 -8.16 -3.01
CA LEU A 16 11.04 -7.52 -1.81
C LEU A 16 10.70 -8.29 -0.53
N THR A 17 9.42 -8.66 -0.38
CA THR A 17 8.88 -9.29 0.83
C THR A 17 8.32 -10.67 0.51
N ASP A 18 8.47 -11.61 1.44
CA ASP A 18 7.66 -12.84 1.45
C ASP A 18 6.27 -12.52 2.02
N ASP A 19 5.42 -11.93 1.17
CA ASP A 19 4.09 -11.49 1.57
C ASP A 19 3.26 -12.63 2.16
N ALA A 20 3.38 -13.83 1.59
CA ALA A 20 2.62 -14.99 2.03
C ALA A 20 3.05 -15.47 3.42
N ALA A 21 4.34 -15.37 3.75
CA ALA A 21 4.81 -15.67 5.10
C ALA A 21 4.34 -14.62 6.12
N LEU A 22 4.41 -13.34 5.77
CA LEU A 22 3.99 -12.25 6.66
C LEU A 22 2.48 -12.28 6.94
N LEU A 23 1.66 -12.60 5.94
CA LEU A 23 0.20 -12.72 6.08
C LEU A 23 -0.23 -13.84 7.04
N ARG A 24 0.64 -14.80 7.38
CA ARG A 24 0.35 -15.80 8.43
C ARG A 24 0.52 -15.26 9.85
N ILE A 25 1.09 -14.07 10.01
CA ILE A 25 1.50 -13.50 11.30
C ILE A 25 0.71 -12.23 11.62
N VAL A 26 0.48 -11.38 10.62
CA VAL A 26 -0.14 -10.06 10.80
C VAL A 26 -1.67 -10.14 10.83
N THR A 27 -2.30 -9.17 11.50
CA THR A 27 -3.75 -8.98 11.46
C THR A 27 -4.18 -7.92 10.43
N SER A 28 -3.24 -7.09 9.98
CA SER A 28 -3.48 -6.08 8.94
C SER A 28 -2.31 -5.94 7.96
N ALA A 29 -2.62 -5.70 6.69
CA ALA A 29 -1.69 -5.55 5.60
C ALA A 29 -1.75 -4.12 5.04
N ASN A 30 -0.67 -3.36 5.14
CA ASN A 30 -0.54 -2.09 4.44
C ASN A 30 -0.04 -2.41 3.03
N VAL A 31 -0.95 -2.47 2.06
CA VAL A 31 -0.63 -2.86 0.68
C VAL A 31 -0.22 -1.64 -0.13
N ALA A 32 0.94 -1.72 -0.80
CA ALA A 32 1.42 -0.67 -1.70
C ALA A 32 0.38 -0.31 -2.78
N CYS A 33 0.48 0.89 -3.35
CA CYS A 33 -0.56 1.42 -4.25
C CYS A 33 -0.02 1.93 -5.60
N GLY A 34 1.18 1.49 -6.01
CA GLY A 34 1.75 1.74 -7.34
C GLY A 34 2.60 2.98 -7.51
N PHE A 35 2.78 3.78 -6.46
CA PHE A 35 3.58 5.00 -6.53
C PHE A 35 5.00 4.80 -6.00
N HIS A 36 5.17 4.28 -4.78
CA HIS A 36 6.48 3.89 -4.26
C HIS A 36 6.87 2.45 -4.62
N ALA A 37 5.87 1.58 -4.75
CA ALA A 37 5.99 0.17 -5.05
C ALA A 37 4.63 -0.43 -5.44
N GLY A 38 4.61 -1.71 -5.85
CA GLY A 38 3.40 -2.48 -6.14
C GLY A 38 2.84 -2.24 -7.54
N ASP A 39 3.08 -3.16 -8.47
CA ASP A 39 2.41 -3.15 -9.77
C ASP A 39 1.01 -3.81 -9.70
N PRO A 40 0.12 -3.62 -10.69
CA PRO A 40 -1.25 -4.15 -10.66
C PRO A 40 -1.34 -5.67 -10.41
N ALA A 41 -0.41 -6.47 -10.95
CA ALA A 41 -0.44 -7.91 -10.75
C ALA A 41 -0.04 -8.26 -9.30
N THR A 42 0.95 -7.56 -8.76
CA THR A 42 1.33 -7.66 -7.35
C THR A 42 0.18 -7.26 -6.41
N LEU A 43 -0.48 -6.12 -6.66
CA LEU A 43 -1.59 -5.65 -5.82
C LEU A 43 -2.74 -6.66 -5.79
N ARG A 44 -3.15 -7.15 -6.97
CA ARG A 44 -4.18 -8.19 -7.10
C ARG A 44 -3.83 -9.43 -6.26
N ARG A 45 -2.63 -9.97 -6.46
CA ARG A 45 -2.16 -11.18 -5.75
C ARG A 45 -2.18 -10.97 -4.24
N VAL A 46 -1.66 -9.85 -3.75
CA VAL A 46 -1.60 -9.59 -2.30
C VAL A 46 -2.98 -9.38 -1.70
N CYS A 47 -3.90 -8.71 -2.41
CA CYS A 47 -5.30 -8.60 -1.98
C CYS A 47 -5.99 -9.97 -1.89
N GLU A 48 -5.82 -10.84 -2.89
CA GLU A 48 -6.36 -12.21 -2.89
C GLU A 48 -5.83 -13.02 -1.70
N LEU A 49 -4.51 -12.97 -1.46
CA LEU A 49 -3.88 -13.66 -0.33
C LEU A 49 -4.35 -13.12 1.03
N ALA A 50 -4.42 -11.79 1.18
CA ALA A 50 -4.87 -11.16 2.42
C ALA A 50 -6.33 -11.49 2.73
N ALA A 51 -7.21 -11.43 1.72
CA ALA A 51 -8.62 -11.80 1.85
C ALA A 51 -8.78 -13.27 2.25
N ALA A 52 -8.05 -14.18 1.59
CA ALA A 52 -8.07 -15.60 1.93
C ALA A 52 -7.56 -15.89 3.35
N ALA A 53 -6.62 -15.09 3.85
CA ALA A 53 -6.10 -15.19 5.22
C ALA A 53 -6.96 -14.47 6.28
N GLY A 54 -8.03 -13.77 5.89
CA GLY A 54 -8.83 -12.96 6.81
C GLY A 54 -8.09 -11.73 7.37
N VAL A 55 -7.02 -11.29 6.70
CA VAL A 55 -6.21 -10.13 7.08
C VAL A 55 -6.84 -8.85 6.54
N ARG A 56 -6.90 -7.81 7.38
CA ARG A 56 -7.46 -6.50 6.97
C ARG A 56 -6.55 -5.83 5.94
N ILE A 57 -7.12 -5.29 4.87
CA ILE A 57 -6.38 -4.60 3.82
C ILE A 57 -6.41 -3.09 4.08
N GLY A 58 -5.25 -2.45 4.12
CA GLY A 58 -5.10 -1.00 4.18
C GLY A 58 -4.32 -0.47 2.99
N ALA A 59 -4.68 0.72 2.51
CA ALA A 59 -3.95 1.39 1.44
C ALA A 59 -2.67 2.03 1.98
N GLN A 60 -1.53 1.62 1.46
CA GLN A 60 -0.22 2.18 1.78
C GLN A 60 0.13 3.26 0.75
N VAL A 61 -0.36 4.48 0.98
CA VAL A 61 -0.25 5.60 0.03
C VAL A 61 1.10 6.32 0.17
N SER A 62 1.63 6.82 -0.93
CA SER A 62 2.98 7.39 -0.98
C SER A 62 3.07 8.58 -1.93
N TYR A 63 4.21 9.28 -1.89
CA TYR A 63 4.61 10.15 -3.00
C TYR A 63 4.86 9.33 -4.27
N ARG A 64 4.64 9.95 -5.43
CA ARG A 64 4.93 9.37 -6.74
C ARG A 64 6.43 9.28 -7.03
N ASP A 65 7.12 8.43 -6.28
CA ASP A 65 8.57 8.26 -6.33
C ASP A 65 8.97 6.78 -6.28
N LEU A 66 8.79 6.08 -7.39
CA LEU A 66 9.18 4.68 -7.51
C LEU A 66 10.70 4.49 -7.33
N ALA A 67 11.50 5.38 -7.94
CA ALA A 67 12.96 5.27 -7.92
C ALA A 67 13.57 5.49 -6.53
N GLY A 68 12.99 6.39 -5.73
CA GLY A 68 13.36 6.60 -4.33
C GLY A 68 12.52 5.80 -3.35
N PHE A 69 11.69 4.87 -3.83
CA PHE A 69 10.80 4.04 -3.02
C PHE A 69 9.91 4.87 -2.07
N GLY A 70 9.47 6.05 -2.48
CA GLY A 70 8.64 6.94 -1.66
C GLY A 70 9.33 7.45 -0.38
N ARG A 71 10.65 7.32 -0.26
CA ARG A 71 11.44 7.71 0.93
C ARG A 71 12.05 9.10 0.83
N ARG A 72 11.88 9.80 -0.28
CA ARG A 72 12.31 11.19 -0.47
C ARG A 72 11.14 12.13 -0.23
N GLU A 73 11.38 13.19 0.53
CA GLU A 73 10.39 14.24 0.72
C GLU A 73 10.22 15.02 -0.58
N MET A 74 8.97 15.32 -0.91
CA MET A 74 8.61 16.02 -2.15
C MET A 74 7.68 17.17 -1.80
N ASP A 75 7.95 18.33 -2.39
CA ASP A 75 7.07 19.48 -2.26
C ASP A 75 5.94 19.36 -3.29
N VAL A 76 4.86 18.68 -2.89
CA VAL A 76 3.66 18.48 -3.72
C VAL A 76 2.55 19.39 -3.19
N PRO A 77 1.91 20.20 -4.03
CA PRO A 77 0.78 21.02 -3.62
C PRO A 77 -0.34 20.18 -2.96
N PRO A 78 -0.99 20.65 -1.88
CA PRO A 78 -1.96 19.83 -1.13
C PRO A 78 -3.12 19.27 -1.97
N ALA A 79 -3.64 20.05 -2.93
CA ALA A 79 -4.71 19.61 -3.81
C ALA A 79 -4.27 18.48 -4.77
N GLU A 80 -3.03 18.55 -5.25
CA GLU A 80 -2.43 17.50 -6.07
C GLU A 80 -2.19 16.24 -5.24
N LEU A 81 -1.59 16.38 -4.06
CA LEU A 81 -1.35 15.26 -3.14
C LEU A 81 -2.66 14.56 -2.74
N ALA A 82 -3.74 15.32 -2.49
CA ALA A 82 -5.05 14.74 -2.20
C ALA A 82 -5.60 13.91 -3.37
N ALA A 83 -5.44 14.39 -4.60
CA ALA A 83 -5.83 13.65 -5.80
C ALA A 83 -4.98 12.38 -6.00
N GLU A 84 -3.69 12.45 -5.74
CA GLU A 84 -2.77 11.31 -5.79
C GLU A 84 -3.10 10.24 -4.74
N VAL A 85 -3.43 10.65 -3.52
CA VAL A 85 -3.88 9.75 -2.45
C VAL A 85 -5.22 9.09 -2.84
N ALA A 86 -6.16 9.86 -3.36
CA ALA A 86 -7.45 9.33 -3.83
C ALA A 86 -7.27 8.31 -4.97
N TYR A 87 -6.38 8.59 -5.92
CA TYR A 87 -6.03 7.68 -7.01
C TYR A 87 -5.49 6.35 -6.47
N GLN A 88 -4.52 6.40 -5.55
CA GLN A 88 -3.90 5.21 -4.95
C GLN A 88 -4.92 4.34 -4.19
N ILE A 89 -5.80 4.96 -3.39
CA ILE A 89 -6.87 4.26 -2.67
C ILE A 89 -7.85 3.62 -3.67
N GLY A 90 -8.26 4.37 -4.69
CA GLY A 90 -9.17 3.88 -5.73
C GLY A 90 -8.61 2.68 -6.47
N ALA A 91 -7.33 2.70 -6.83
CA ALA A 91 -6.66 1.59 -7.49
C ALA A 91 -6.66 0.31 -6.62
N LEU A 92 -6.31 0.42 -5.34
CA LEU A 92 -6.30 -0.75 -4.44
C LEU A 92 -7.71 -1.28 -4.17
N ARG A 93 -8.72 -0.40 -4.08
CA ARG A 93 -10.12 -0.79 -3.86
C ARG A 93 -10.63 -1.76 -4.90
N VAL A 94 -10.31 -1.56 -6.18
CA VAL A 94 -10.72 -2.48 -7.26
C VAL A 94 -10.24 -3.91 -6.98
N PHE A 95 -8.99 -4.08 -6.55
CA PHE A 95 -8.42 -5.40 -6.27
C PHE A 95 -8.92 -6.00 -4.95
N ALA A 96 -9.09 -5.19 -3.91
CA ALA A 96 -9.66 -5.64 -2.65
C ALA A 96 -11.11 -6.12 -2.83
N GLU A 97 -11.93 -5.37 -3.57
CA GLU A 97 -13.32 -5.72 -3.88
C GLU A 97 -13.40 -6.97 -4.76
N ALA A 98 -12.54 -7.10 -5.77
CA ALA A 98 -12.45 -8.31 -6.61
C ALA A 98 -12.05 -9.56 -5.81
N ALA A 99 -11.28 -9.40 -4.73
CA ALA A 99 -10.91 -10.48 -3.81
C ALA A 99 -12.00 -10.78 -2.75
N GLY A 100 -13.15 -10.11 -2.80
CA GLY A 100 -14.23 -10.29 -1.81
C GLY A 100 -13.98 -9.59 -0.47
N SER A 101 -13.10 -8.58 -0.46
CA SER A 101 -12.75 -7.76 0.72
C SER A 101 -12.95 -6.26 0.42
N HIS A 102 -12.43 -5.39 1.27
CA HIS A 102 -12.45 -3.93 1.07
C HIS A 102 -11.20 -3.29 1.71
N VAL A 103 -10.86 -2.08 1.25
CA VAL A 103 -9.84 -1.25 1.91
C VAL A 103 -10.43 -0.68 3.20
N ALA A 104 -9.90 -1.10 4.35
CA ALA A 104 -10.43 -0.79 5.67
C ALA A 104 -9.76 0.43 6.33
N TYR A 105 -8.56 0.79 5.91
CA TYR A 105 -7.80 1.92 6.47
C TYR A 105 -6.75 2.44 5.48
N VAL A 106 -6.11 3.55 5.82
CA VAL A 106 -5.02 4.16 5.05
C VAL A 106 -3.82 4.36 5.97
N LYS A 107 -2.61 4.02 5.50
CA LYS A 107 -1.36 4.31 6.18
C LYS A 107 -0.38 4.94 5.20
N PRO A 108 0.05 6.20 5.37
CA PRO A 108 1.08 6.76 4.51
C PRO A 108 2.40 5.95 4.59
N HIS A 109 3.13 5.91 3.48
CA HIS A 109 4.45 5.29 3.35
C HIS A 109 5.56 6.33 3.51
N GLY A 110 6.70 5.88 4.03
CA GLY A 110 7.99 6.56 3.87
C GLY A 110 7.97 8.05 4.23
N ALA A 111 8.45 8.89 3.32
CA ALA A 111 8.57 10.32 3.57
C ALA A 111 7.21 11.00 3.79
N LEU A 112 6.14 10.52 3.13
CA LEU A 112 4.79 11.07 3.31
C LEU A 112 4.30 10.85 4.75
N TYR A 113 4.56 9.67 5.33
CA TYR A 113 4.24 9.39 6.73
C TYR A 113 4.96 10.33 7.68
N HIS A 114 6.27 10.51 7.47
CA HIS A 114 7.05 11.39 8.32
C HIS A 114 6.64 12.86 8.22
N ARG A 115 6.28 13.33 7.02
CA ARG A 115 5.80 14.71 6.82
C ARG A 115 4.44 14.92 7.49
N ALA A 116 3.49 14.02 7.28
CA ALA A 116 2.16 14.09 7.89
C ALA A 116 2.18 14.01 9.44
N GLY A 117 3.26 13.51 10.03
CA GLY A 117 3.45 13.52 11.49
C GLY A 117 4.09 14.80 12.04
N ARG A 118 4.59 15.69 11.17
CA ARG A 118 5.25 16.95 11.54
C ARG A 118 4.41 18.18 11.21
N ASP A 119 3.69 18.14 10.09
CA ASP A 119 2.82 19.20 9.55
C ASP A 119 1.35 18.98 9.97
#